data_AF-A0A4D6MQH9-F1
#
_entry.id   AF-A0A4D6MQH9-F1
#
_cell.length_a   1.000
_cell.length_b   1.000
_cell.length_c   1.000
_cell.angle_alpha   90.00
_cell.angle_beta   90.00
_cell.angle_gamma   90.00
#
_symmetry.space_group_name_H-M   'P 1'
#
loop_
_entity.id
_entity.type
_entity.pdbx_description
1 polymer ?
#
loop_
_entity_poly.entity_id
_entity_poly.type
_entity_poly.pdbx_seq_one_letter_code
_entity_poly.pdbx_strand_id
1 'polypeptide(L)'
;MINLIVTIPLQISHFSLSRERRSKSFILIDDWDHVPKTVKNQIWQSVQVTYDVLNSNLLRTKWISFAGERWKGFKTDLTSRYICGPLSDRNPCEKYQFLDEGTWQAFKERRLNPVFQAKRK
;
A
#
# COMPACT_ATOMS: atom_id res chain seq x y z
N MET A 1 31.21 1.05 14.83
CA MET A 1 30.03 0.34 15.35
C MET A 1 28.83 1.24 15.18
N ILE A 2 28.12 1.13 14.05
CA ILE A 2 27.09 2.10 13.66
C ILE A 2 25.73 1.44 13.87
N ASN A 3 24.91 2.07 14.69
CA ASN A 3 23.55 1.69 15.06
C ASN A 3 22.66 1.46 13.83
N LEU A 4 22.59 0.21 13.36
CA LEU A 4 21.77 -0.25 12.23
C LEU A 4 20.28 -0.46 12.57
N ILE A 5 19.84 0.01 13.74
CA ILE A 5 18.49 -0.25 14.26
C ILE A 5 17.57 0.98 14.11
N VAL A 6 18.11 2.19 13.86
CA VAL A 6 17.30 3.42 13.87
C VAL A 6 17.23 4.15 12.51
N THR A 7 18.03 3.75 11.51
CA THR A 7 18.08 4.45 10.20
C THR A 7 17.29 3.75 9.08
N ILE A 8 16.50 2.72 9.40
CA ILE A 8 15.62 2.08 8.43
C ILE A 8 14.28 2.84 8.25
N PRO A 9 13.60 3.42 9.26
CA PRO A 9 12.28 4.02 9.04
C PRO A 9 12.28 5.30 8.17
N LEU A 10 13.39 6.04 8.08
CA LEU A 10 13.42 7.33 7.37
C LEU A 10 13.66 7.22 5.86
N GLN A 11 14.43 6.22 5.40
CA GLN A 11 14.65 5.96 3.96
C GLN A 11 13.45 5.27 3.29
N ILE A 12 12.55 4.70 4.08
CA ILE A 12 11.29 4.09 3.61
C ILE A 12 10.28 5.14 3.11
N SER A 13 10.43 6.40 3.54
CA SER A 13 9.66 7.53 3.03
C SER A 13 9.97 7.81 1.56
N HIS A 14 11.22 7.56 1.16
CA HIS A 14 11.73 7.85 -0.19
C HIS A 14 11.60 6.64 -1.12
N PHE A 15 11.62 5.41 -0.58
CA PHE A 15 11.31 4.20 -1.31
C PHE A 15 9.82 3.84 -1.15
N SER A 16 8.97 4.64 -1.78
CA SER A 16 7.59 4.26 -2.07
C SER A 16 7.59 2.95 -2.84
N LEU A 17 7.43 1.80 -2.15
CA LEU A 17 7.10 0.46 -2.69
C LEU A 17 7.22 0.46 -4.22
N SER A 18 8.46 0.33 -4.71
CA SER A 18 8.88 0.83 -6.02
C SER A 18 7.83 0.60 -7.09
N ARG A 19 7.31 1.73 -7.55
CA ARG A 19 6.81 2.15 -8.88
C ARG A 19 6.29 1.14 -9.92
N GLU A 20 6.58 -0.15 -9.78
CA GLU A 20 6.50 -1.15 -10.85
C GLU A 20 5.79 -2.45 -10.44
N ARG A 21 5.40 -2.62 -9.17
CA ARG A 21 4.71 -3.85 -8.71
C ARG A 21 3.44 -3.65 -7.88
N ARG A 22 2.88 -2.45 -7.86
CA ARG A 22 1.45 -2.30 -7.56
C ARG A 22 0.70 -2.75 -8.81
N SER A 23 0.37 -4.03 -8.91
CA SER A 23 -0.62 -4.45 -9.91
C SER A 23 -1.87 -3.58 -9.72
N LYS A 24 -2.40 -3.08 -10.83
CA LYS A 24 -3.41 -2.02 -10.89
C LYS A 24 -4.65 -2.32 -10.02
N SER A 25 -4.91 -3.60 -9.73
CA SER A 25 -6.09 -4.11 -9.01
C SER A 25 -5.94 -4.31 -7.49
N PHE A 26 -4.80 -3.99 -6.86
CA PHE A 26 -4.61 -4.31 -5.43
C PHE A 26 -5.40 -3.48 -4.43
N ILE A 27 -5.83 -2.27 -4.78
CA ILE A 27 -6.59 -1.43 -3.83
C ILE A 27 -8.03 -1.93 -3.63
N LEU A 28 -8.50 -2.78 -4.55
CA LEU A 28 -9.81 -3.44 -4.51
C LEU A 28 -9.81 -4.69 -3.62
N ILE A 29 -8.66 -5.12 -3.09
CA ILE A 29 -8.65 -6.18 -2.08
C ILE A 29 -8.96 -5.54 -0.73
N ASP A 30 -9.96 -6.07 -0.02
CA ASP A 30 -10.39 -5.48 1.26
C ASP A 30 -9.38 -5.74 2.37
N ASP A 31 -8.84 -6.96 2.46
CA ASP A 31 -7.93 -7.37 3.51
C ASP A 31 -6.54 -7.75 3.00
N TRP A 32 -5.52 -7.42 3.80
CA TRP A 32 -4.13 -7.75 3.48
C TRP A 32 -3.91 -9.27 3.45
N ASP A 33 -4.66 -10.01 4.25
CA ASP A 33 -4.54 -11.46 4.32
C ASP A 33 -5.04 -12.14 3.04
N HIS A 34 -6.00 -11.52 2.35
CA HIS A 34 -6.50 -11.97 1.04
C HIS A 34 -5.58 -11.58 -0.13
N VAL A 35 -4.53 -10.78 0.09
CA VAL A 35 -3.54 -10.49 -0.95
C VAL A 35 -2.76 -11.77 -1.29
N PRO A 36 -2.70 -12.19 -2.58
CA PRO A 36 -2.09 -13.44 -2.96
C PRO A 36 -0.65 -13.58 -2.49
N LYS A 37 -0.28 -14.79 -2.05
CA LYS A 37 1.09 -15.09 -1.58
C LYS A 37 2.14 -14.80 -2.64
N THR A 38 1.81 -14.98 -3.92
CA THR A 38 2.68 -14.63 -5.06
C THR A 38 3.07 -13.15 -5.05
N VAL A 39 2.15 -12.27 -4.70
CA VAL A 39 2.37 -10.81 -4.62
C VAL A 39 3.23 -10.47 -3.41
N LYS A 40 2.93 -11.07 -2.26
CA LYS A 40 3.77 -10.94 -1.05
C LYS A 40 5.20 -11.44 -1.33
N ASN A 41 5.35 -12.51 -2.10
CA ASN A 41 6.66 -13.01 -2.53
C ASN A 41 7.38 -12.02 -3.46
N GLN A 42 6.67 -11.43 -4.42
CA GLN A 42 7.23 -10.42 -5.31
C GLN A 42 7.71 -9.17 -4.55
N ILE A 43 6.96 -8.72 -3.54
CA ILE A 43 7.37 -7.63 -2.64
C ILE A 43 8.65 -8.04 -1.90
N TRP A 44 8.69 -9.25 -1.33
CA TRP A 44 9.88 -9.74 -0.63
C TRP A 44 11.10 -9.82 -1.54
N GLN A 45 10.96 -10.38 -2.74
CA GLN A 45 12.04 -10.45 -3.72
C GLN A 45 12.58 -9.07 -4.11
N SER A 46 11.69 -8.08 -4.29
CA SER A 46 12.12 -6.70 -4.55
C SER A 46 12.90 -6.09 -3.39
N VAL A 47 12.52 -6.38 -2.14
CA VAL A 47 13.29 -5.97 -0.94
C VAL A 47 14.66 -6.64 -0.92
N GLN A 48 14.74 -7.95 -1.19
CA GLN A 48 16.00 -8.68 -1.22
C GLN A 48 16.98 -8.10 -2.26
N VAL A 49 16.51 -7.83 -3.47
CA VAL A 49 17.33 -7.25 -4.55
C VAL A 49 17.74 -5.81 -4.22
N THR A 50 16.85 -5.02 -3.62
CA THR A 50 17.12 -3.59 -3.34
C THR A 50 18.13 -3.40 -2.22
N TYR A 51 18.03 -4.21 -1.16
CA TYR A 51 18.79 -4.02 0.08
C TYR A 51 19.87 -5.08 0.29
N ASP A 52 20.10 -5.97 -0.69
CA ASP A 52 21.03 -7.10 -0.62
C ASP A 52 20.85 -7.94 0.67
N VAL A 53 19.60 -8.24 1.01
CA VAL A 53 19.23 -8.90 2.27
C VAL A 53 19.21 -10.41 2.09
N LEU A 54 20.00 -11.12 2.91
CA LEU A 54 19.97 -12.58 3.01
C LEU A 54 18.57 -13.07 3.39
N ASN A 55 18.15 -14.18 2.77
CA ASN A 55 16.81 -14.71 2.93
C ASN A 55 16.56 -15.18 4.38
N SER A 56 15.88 -14.34 5.16
CA SER A 56 15.51 -14.62 6.53
C SER A 56 14.00 -14.59 6.69
N ASN A 57 13.43 -15.68 7.23
CA ASN A 57 11.99 -15.78 7.48
C ASN A 57 11.50 -14.69 8.43
N LEU A 58 12.28 -14.34 9.46
CA LEU A 58 11.91 -13.29 10.41
C LEU A 58 11.84 -11.92 9.73
N LEU A 59 12.85 -11.59 8.92
CA LEU A 59 12.89 -10.32 8.19
C LEU A 59 11.74 -10.26 7.19
N ARG A 60 11.51 -11.34 6.44
CA ARG A 60 10.38 -11.44 5.52
C ARG A 60 9.06 -11.15 6.21
N THR A 61 8.77 -11.81 7.34
CA THR A 61 7.52 -11.59 8.08
C THR A 61 7.37 -10.12 8.48
N LYS A 62 8.41 -9.51 9.05
CA LYS A 62 8.37 -8.08 9.43
C LYS A 62 8.12 -7.17 8.24
N TRP A 63 8.83 -7.39 7.13
CA TRP A 63 8.68 -6.59 5.91
C TRP A 63 7.30 -6.74 5.27
N ILE A 64 6.74 -7.95 5.24
CA ILE A 64 5.40 -8.19 4.71
C ILE A 64 4.32 -7.56 5.60
N SER A 65 4.46 -7.64 6.94
CA SER A 65 3.55 -6.96 7.86
C SER A 65 3.61 -5.44 7.66
N PHE A 66 4.82 -4.88 7.58
CA PHE A 66 5.03 -3.46 7.36
C PHE A 66 4.47 -2.98 6.01
N ALA A 67 4.66 -3.75 4.94
CA ALA A 67 4.06 -3.46 3.64
C ALA A 67 2.51 -3.45 3.73
N GLY A 68 1.93 -4.39 4.49
CA GLY A 68 0.50 -4.44 4.75
C GLY A 68 -0.04 -3.21 5.48
N GLU A 69 0.67 -2.73 6.51
CA GLU A 69 0.32 -1.50 7.23
C GLU A 69 0.36 -0.27 6.30
N ARG A 70 1.41 -0.13 5.49
CA ARG A 70 1.52 0.97 4.51
C ARG A 70 0.43 0.91 3.45
N TRP A 71 0.07 -0.29 3.00
CA TRP A 71 -1.04 -0.48 2.07
C TRP A 71 -2.40 -0.11 2.70
N LYS A 72 -2.67 -0.52 3.95
CA LYS A 72 -3.87 -0.10 4.69
C LYS A 72 -3.92 1.42 4.85
N GLY A 73 -2.81 2.03 5.29
CA GLY A 73 -2.68 3.47 5.44
C GLY A 73 -2.93 4.24 4.14
N PHE A 74 -2.43 3.73 3.02
CA PHE A 74 -2.70 4.31 1.70
C PHE A 74 -4.19 4.29 1.34
N LYS A 75 -4.90 3.18 1.55
CA LYS A 75 -6.36 3.11 1.30
C LYS A 75 -7.14 4.08 2.21
N THR A 76 -6.72 4.21 3.46
CA THR A 76 -7.30 5.18 4.40
C THR A 76 -7.06 6.61 3.94
N ASP A 77 -5.84 6.94 3.48
CA ASP A 77 -5.49 8.26 2.96
C ASP A 77 -6.32 8.62 1.72
N LEU A 78 -6.43 7.69 0.76
CA LEU A 78 -7.29 7.85 -0.41
C LEU A 78 -8.74 8.15 -0.02
N THR A 79 -9.29 7.37 0.89
CA THR A 79 -10.67 7.55 1.34
C THR A 79 -10.83 8.89 2.08
N SER A 80 -9.93 9.21 3.01
CA SER A 80 -10.07 10.37 3.87
C SER A 80 -9.81 11.69 3.16
N ARG A 81 -8.97 11.72 2.12
CA ARG A 81 -8.64 12.95 1.38
C ARG A 81 -9.47 13.12 0.13
N TYR A 82 -9.60 12.07 -0.68
CA TYR A 82 -10.18 12.13 -2.02
C TYR A 82 -11.63 11.64 -2.11
N ILE A 83 -12.18 11.04 -1.04
CA ILE A 83 -13.60 10.64 -1.02
C ILE A 83 -14.37 11.51 -0.03
N CYS A 84 -13.92 11.56 1.23
CA CYS A 84 -14.62 12.28 2.30
C CYS A 84 -13.95 13.61 2.67
N GLY A 85 -12.89 14.00 1.97
CA GLY A 85 -11.98 15.05 2.40
C GLY A 85 -11.94 16.27 1.49
N PRO A 86 -10.97 17.17 1.75
CA PRO A 86 -10.83 18.44 1.04
C PRO A 86 -10.33 18.30 -0.40
N LEU A 87 -9.95 17.09 -0.85
CA LEU A 87 -9.50 16.80 -2.21
C LEU A 87 -10.52 15.93 -2.96
N SER A 88 -11.80 15.98 -2.56
CA SER A 88 -12.86 15.16 -3.15
C SER A 88 -13.20 15.52 -4.60
N ASP A 89 -12.87 16.74 -5.00
CA ASP A 89 -12.92 17.29 -6.35
C ASP A 89 -11.71 16.87 -7.22
N ARG A 90 -10.61 16.43 -6.59
CA ARG A 90 -9.38 16.08 -7.30
C ARG A 90 -9.31 14.61 -7.62
N ASN A 91 -8.61 14.30 -8.71
CA ASN A 91 -8.37 12.93 -9.11
C ASN A 91 -7.03 12.40 -8.55
N PRO A 92 -7.03 11.37 -7.69
CA PRO A 92 -5.79 10.78 -7.19
C PRO A 92 -4.91 10.16 -8.29
N CYS A 93 -5.47 9.80 -9.45
CA CYS A 93 -4.73 9.27 -10.60
C CYS A 93 -3.66 10.26 -11.13
N GLU A 94 -3.88 11.58 -10.97
CA GLU A 94 -2.90 12.61 -11.36
C GLU A 94 -1.62 12.52 -10.54
N LYS A 95 -1.75 12.18 -9.24
CA LYS A 95 -0.62 12.03 -8.33
C LYS A 95 -0.04 10.61 -8.38
N TYR A 96 -0.89 9.61 -8.57
CA TYR A 96 -0.55 8.21 -8.50
C TYR A 96 -0.68 7.57 -9.88
N GLN A 97 0.34 7.72 -10.73
CA GLN A 97 0.35 7.20 -12.11
C GLN A 97 0.13 5.67 -12.23
N PHE A 98 0.30 4.91 -11.15
CA PHE A 98 0.03 3.47 -11.09
C PHE A 98 -1.46 3.14 -10.84
N LEU A 99 -2.28 4.13 -10.48
CA LEU A 99 -3.70 4.01 -10.27
C LEU A 99 -4.42 4.41 -11.57
N ASP A 100 -5.16 3.49 -12.15
CA ASP A 100 -6.03 3.80 -13.29
C ASP A 100 -7.41 4.28 -12.84
N GLU A 101 -8.08 5.01 -13.73
CA GLU A 101 -9.39 5.59 -13.44
C GLU A 101 -10.45 4.53 -13.12
N GLY A 102 -10.44 3.38 -13.83
CA GLY A 102 -11.41 2.32 -13.59
C GLY A 102 -11.27 1.70 -12.20
N THR A 103 -10.05 1.42 -11.77
CA THR A 103 -9.74 0.95 -10.42
C THR A 103 -10.09 2.00 -9.37
N TRP A 104 -9.82 3.28 -9.63
CA TRP A 104 -10.20 4.36 -8.72
C TRP A 104 -11.72 4.46 -8.55
N GLN A 105 -12.49 4.44 -9.63
CA GLN A 105 -13.95 4.49 -9.57
C GLN A 105 -14.53 3.28 -8.81
N ALA A 106 -14.07 2.06 -9.13
CA ALA A 106 -14.49 0.86 -8.41
C ALA A 106 -14.14 0.91 -6.91
N PHE A 107 -12.98 1.49 -6.56
CA PHE A 107 -12.61 1.72 -5.16
C PHE A 107 -13.53 2.75 -4.50
N LYS A 108 -13.82 3.85 -5.19
CA LYS A 108 -14.70 4.93 -4.71
C LYS A 108 -16.10 4.41 -4.43
N GLU A 109 -16.69 3.65 -5.35
CA GLU A 109 -18.00 3.00 -5.19
C GLU A 109 -18.05 2.11 -3.94
N ARG A 110 -17.03 1.25 -3.73
CA ARG A 110 -16.95 0.39 -2.55
C ARG A 110 -16.89 1.18 -1.24
N ARG A 111 -16.18 2.31 -1.24
CA ARG A 111 -16.07 3.18 -0.07
C ARG A 111 -17.32 4.02 0.16
N LEU A 112 -18.07 4.35 -0.89
CA LEU A 112 -19.36 5.04 -0.79
C LEU A 112 -20.51 4.10 -0.39
N ASN A 113 -20.31 2.78 -0.47
CA ASN A 113 -21.31 1.81 -0.03
C ASN A 113 -21.77 2.09 1.42
N PRO A 114 -23.09 2.19 1.68
CA PRO A 114 -23.64 2.47 3.00
C PRO A 114 -23.13 1.53 4.09
N VAL A 115 -22.91 0.25 3.78
CA VAL A 115 -22.37 -0.76 4.71
C VAL A 115 -20.94 -0.40 5.14
N PHE A 116 -20.13 0.13 4.21
CA PHE A 116 -18.78 0.56 4.53
C PHE A 116 -18.80 1.86 5.34
N GLN A 117 -19.64 2.82 4.96
CA GLN A 117 -19.78 4.10 5.66
C GLN A 117 -20.30 3.93 7.09
N ALA A 118 -21.19 2.95 7.33
CA ALA A 118 -21.69 2.63 8.67
C ALA A 118 -20.58 2.15 9.62
N LYS A 119 -19.54 1.47 9.11
CA LYS A 119 -18.37 1.03 9.90
C LYS A 119 -17.39 2.16 10.24
N ARG A 120 -17.53 3.33 9.61
CA ARG A 120 -16.66 4.50 9.81
C ARG A 120 -17.16 5.42 10.93
N LYS A 121 -18.45 5.36 11.28
CA LYS A 121 -19.05 6.09 12.41
C LYS A 121 -18.64 5.44 13.72
#